data_AF-A0A380ZYU5-F1
#
_entry.id   AF-A0A380ZYU5-F1
#
_cell.length_a   1.000
_cell.length_b   1.000
_cell.length_c   1.000
_cell.angle_alpha   90.00
_cell.angle_beta   90.00
_cell.angle_gamma   90.00
#
_symmetry.space_group_name_H-M   'P 1'
#
loop_
_entity.id
_entity.type
_entity.pdbx_description
1 polymer ?
#
loop_
_entity_poly.entity_id
_entity_poly.type
_entity_poly.pdbx_seq_one_letter_code
_entity_poly.pdbx_strand_id
1 'polypeptide(L)'
;MINSIISDVILDIRRNEDNTPNNDLTHPTITNGGEINISGNIRGKSLYDYMDEKLKNEFPNLDADGKPNGTGMYDNYLRIYFFKEKAYLQNGSSRLPIEGIGTPIGNGRCFIFEDIETIDVAHEALHAIALGHSFGKQDNISTTTPYLFKYRKTENMMDYAHLDQKDKYSTWKWQWDKLRNFKLLEDE
;
A
#
# COMPACT_ATOMS: atom_id res chain seq x y z
N MET A 1 5.22 23.48 12.57
CA MET A 1 4.61 22.19 12.94
C MET A 1 3.57 21.91 11.87
N ILE A 2 3.78 20.91 11.03
CA ILE A 2 2.74 20.41 10.14
C ILE A 2 1.80 19.62 11.05
N ASN A 3 0.58 20.09 11.26
CA ASN A 3 -0.45 19.31 11.93
C ASN A 3 -0.88 18.23 10.93
N SER A 4 -0.18 17.11 10.90
CA SER A 4 -0.65 15.93 10.16
C SER A 4 -1.94 15.47 10.81
N ILE A 5 -3.07 15.62 10.13
CA ILE A 5 -4.34 15.05 10.56
C ILE A 5 -4.22 13.55 10.39
N ILE A 6 -4.00 12.83 11.50
CA ILE A 6 -4.10 11.37 11.55
C ILE A 6 -5.57 11.06 11.78
N SER A 7 -6.17 10.28 10.87
CA SER A 7 -7.55 9.82 10.98
C SER A 7 -7.58 8.30 10.96
N ASP A 8 -8.02 7.70 12.05
CA ASP A 8 -8.32 6.27 12.10
C ASP A 8 -9.76 6.06 11.67
N VAL A 9 -9.93 5.34 10.55
CA VAL A 9 -11.23 5.11 9.94
C VAL A 9 -11.55 3.63 9.97
N ILE A 10 -12.75 3.27 10.41
CA ILE A 10 -13.23 1.90 10.35
C ILE A 10 -13.92 1.70 9.00
N LEU A 11 -13.37 0.82 8.16
CA LEU A 11 -13.98 0.38 6.92
C LEU A 11 -14.51 -1.05 7.10
N ASP A 12 -15.83 -1.22 7.29
CA ASP A 12 -16.43 -2.55 7.44
C ASP A 12 -16.69 -3.24 6.08
N ILE A 13 -15.64 -3.80 5.50
CA ILE A 13 -15.71 -4.53 4.23
C ILE A 13 -16.51 -5.83 4.28
N ARG A 14 -16.96 -6.28 5.45
CA ARG A 14 -17.80 -7.49 5.60
C ARG A 14 -19.26 -7.23 5.23
N ARG A 15 -19.61 -5.98 4.90
CA ARG A 15 -20.96 -5.59 4.49
C ARG A 15 -20.95 -4.85 3.16
N ASN A 16 -22.06 -4.96 2.45
CA ASN A 16 -22.37 -4.11 1.31
C ASN A 16 -23.01 -2.80 1.80
N GLU A 17 -23.17 -1.84 0.89
CA GLU A 17 -23.82 -0.55 1.19
C GLU A 17 -25.26 -0.71 1.71
N ASP A 18 -25.96 -1.75 1.26
CA ASP A 18 -27.30 -2.12 1.73
C ASP A 18 -27.29 -2.91 3.06
N ASN A 19 -26.13 -2.97 3.73
CA ASN A 19 -25.89 -3.65 5.00
C ASN A 19 -26.00 -5.18 4.95
N THR A 20 -26.16 -5.78 3.77
CA THR A 20 -26.12 -7.24 3.58
C THR A 20 -24.69 -7.78 3.71
N PRO A 21 -24.50 -9.08 4.06
CA PRO A 21 -23.17 -9.67 4.12
C PRO A 21 -22.42 -9.57 2.78
N ASN A 22 -21.16 -9.15 2.86
CA ASN A 22 -20.24 -9.11 1.74
C ASN A 22 -19.24 -10.26 1.83
N ASN A 23 -19.25 -11.13 0.83
CA ASN A 23 -18.39 -12.31 0.73
C ASN A 23 -17.33 -12.17 -0.37
N ASP A 24 -17.10 -10.97 -0.88
CA ASP A 24 -16.15 -10.75 -1.98
C ASP A 24 -14.72 -11.16 -1.62
N LEU A 25 -14.30 -10.92 -0.36
CA LEU A 25 -13.00 -11.34 0.13
C LEU A 25 -12.90 -12.85 0.39
N THR A 26 -14.00 -13.59 0.33
CA THR A 26 -13.99 -15.05 0.40
C THR A 26 -13.86 -15.69 -0.98
N HIS A 27 -13.69 -14.90 -2.04
CA HIS A 27 -13.60 -15.44 -3.40
C HIS A 27 -12.32 -16.27 -3.56
N PRO A 28 -12.36 -17.48 -4.15
CA PRO A 28 -11.19 -18.37 -4.24
C PRO A 28 -9.98 -17.79 -5.01
N THR A 29 -10.20 -16.74 -5.79
CA THR A 29 -9.13 -16.02 -6.48
C THR A 29 -8.33 -15.12 -5.54
N ILE A 30 -8.96 -14.59 -4.49
CA ILE A 30 -8.36 -13.65 -3.53
C ILE A 30 -8.02 -14.31 -2.19
N THR A 31 -8.58 -15.47 -1.87
CA THR A 31 -8.20 -16.21 -0.66
C THR A 31 -8.13 -17.72 -0.91
N ASN A 32 -7.24 -18.38 -0.16
CA ASN A 32 -7.17 -19.83 -0.10
C ASN A 32 -7.84 -20.43 1.15
N GLY A 33 -8.59 -19.63 1.90
CA GLY A 33 -9.25 -20.04 3.15
C GLY A 33 -8.46 -19.73 4.42
N GLY A 34 -7.30 -19.08 4.31
CA GLY A 34 -6.52 -18.59 5.45
C GLY A 34 -5.57 -17.43 5.12
N GLU A 35 -5.19 -17.28 3.86
CA GLU A 35 -4.28 -16.23 3.39
C GLU A 35 -4.91 -15.44 2.23
N ILE A 36 -4.49 -14.18 2.07
CA ILE A 36 -4.89 -13.30 0.98
C ILE A 36 -3.92 -13.46 -0.20
N ASN A 37 -4.45 -13.82 -1.36
CA ASN A 37 -3.74 -13.84 -2.63
C ASN A 37 -3.75 -12.45 -3.28
N ILE A 38 -2.65 -11.73 -3.19
CA ILE A 38 -2.53 -10.36 -3.71
C ILE A 38 -2.49 -10.31 -5.23
N SER A 39 -2.10 -11.41 -5.89
CA SER A 39 -2.18 -11.56 -7.35
C SER A 39 -3.59 -11.89 -7.85
N GLY A 40 -4.52 -12.13 -6.93
CA GLY A 40 -5.91 -12.41 -7.23
C GLY A 40 -6.68 -11.21 -7.75
N ASN A 41 -7.92 -11.44 -8.14
CA ASN A 41 -8.87 -10.37 -8.43
C ASN A 41 -10.23 -10.66 -7.80
N ILE A 42 -10.95 -9.61 -7.45
CA ILE A 42 -12.31 -9.63 -6.96
C ILE A 42 -13.18 -9.04 -8.07
N ARG A 43 -13.94 -9.89 -8.76
CA ARG A 43 -14.81 -9.47 -9.86
C ARG A 43 -14.09 -8.62 -10.93
N GLY A 44 -12.86 -9.02 -11.28
CA GLY A 44 -12.02 -8.32 -12.26
C GLY A 44 -11.20 -7.15 -11.72
N LYS A 45 -11.28 -6.83 -10.41
CA LYS A 45 -10.51 -5.76 -9.77
C LYS A 45 -9.36 -6.33 -8.94
N SER A 46 -8.21 -5.66 -8.92
CA SER A 46 -7.16 -5.97 -7.94
C SER A 46 -7.67 -5.73 -6.51
N LEU A 47 -7.04 -6.33 -5.50
CA LEU A 47 -7.35 -6.01 -4.10
C LEU A 47 -7.25 -4.50 -3.85
N TYR A 48 -6.26 -3.85 -4.47
CA TYR A 48 -6.00 -2.43 -4.26
C TYR A 48 -7.14 -1.55 -4.76
N ASP A 49 -7.60 -1.80 -5.99
CA ASP A 49 -8.70 -1.04 -6.58
C ASP A 49 -10.02 -1.32 -5.88
N TYR A 50 -10.23 -2.57 -5.46
CA TYR A 50 -11.39 -2.96 -4.67
C TYR A 50 -11.46 -2.23 -3.32
N MET A 51 -10.35 -2.15 -2.59
CA MET A 51 -10.31 -1.51 -1.28
C MET A 51 -10.49 0.01 -1.38
N ASP A 52 -9.85 0.66 -2.35
CA ASP A 52 -10.07 2.10 -2.60
C ASP A 52 -11.52 2.39 -3.01
N GLU A 53 -12.15 1.53 -3.83
CA GLU A 53 -13.56 1.67 -4.17
C GLU A 53 -14.46 1.52 -2.94
N LYS A 54 -14.21 0.51 -2.09
CA LYS A 54 -14.95 0.35 -0.84
C LYS A 54 -14.80 1.57 0.07
N LEU A 55 -13.59 2.11 0.20
CA LEU A 55 -13.36 3.33 0.97
C LEU A 55 -14.11 4.53 0.38
N LYS A 56 -14.11 4.69 -0.95
CA LYS A 56 -14.84 5.76 -1.64
C LYS A 56 -16.34 5.65 -1.48
N ASN A 57 -16.88 4.45 -1.52
CA ASN A 57 -18.32 4.25 -1.39
C ASN A 57 -18.81 4.50 0.04
N GLU A 58 -18.00 4.15 1.04
CA GLU A 58 -18.30 4.45 2.45
C GLU A 58 -18.12 5.93 2.78
N PHE A 59 -17.11 6.58 2.18
CA PHE A 59 -16.78 7.99 2.42
C PHE A 59 -16.72 8.81 1.10
N PRO A 60 -17.85 8.94 0.39
CA PRO A 60 -17.88 9.66 -0.87
C PRO A 60 -17.85 11.17 -0.65
N ASN A 61 -17.21 11.90 -1.55
CA ASN A 61 -17.50 13.32 -1.70
C ASN A 61 -18.82 13.48 -2.45
N LEU A 62 -19.64 14.42 -2.00
CA LEU A 62 -20.95 14.69 -2.57
C LEU A 62 -20.92 15.99 -3.38
N ASP A 63 -21.62 16.00 -4.50
CA ASP A 63 -21.92 17.22 -5.24
C ASP A 63 -22.98 18.07 -4.52
N ALA A 64 -23.26 19.25 -5.06
CA ALA A 64 -24.24 20.19 -4.49
C ALA A 64 -25.67 19.61 -4.39
N ASP A 65 -26.00 18.57 -5.17
CA ASP A 65 -27.28 17.87 -5.13
C ASP A 65 -27.29 16.68 -4.14
N GLY A 66 -26.21 16.49 -3.39
CA GLY A 66 -26.06 15.45 -2.38
C GLY A 66 -25.71 14.06 -2.94
N LYS A 67 -25.36 13.94 -4.22
CA LYS A 67 -24.98 12.65 -4.84
C LYS A 67 -23.46 12.46 -4.85
N PRO A 68 -22.96 11.20 -4.77
CA PRO A 68 -21.54 10.92 -4.94
C PRO A 68 -21.00 11.44 -6.27
N ASN A 69 -19.92 12.20 -6.23
CA ASN A 69 -19.32 12.82 -7.42
C ASN A 69 -18.21 11.97 -8.08
N GLY A 70 -18.03 10.73 -7.60
CA GLY A 70 -17.02 9.80 -8.08
C GLY A 70 -15.64 9.93 -7.41
N THR A 71 -15.47 10.88 -6.48
CA THR A 71 -14.26 11.01 -5.64
C THR A 71 -14.55 10.65 -4.19
N GLY A 72 -13.53 10.23 -3.46
CA GLY A 72 -13.62 9.92 -2.03
C GLY A 72 -12.97 10.98 -1.15
N MET A 73 -13.46 11.10 0.08
CA MET A 73 -12.91 11.99 1.11
C MET A 73 -11.40 11.81 1.32
N TYR A 74 -10.90 10.59 1.12
CA TYR A 74 -9.51 10.21 1.38
C TYR A 74 -8.66 10.05 0.11
N ASP A 75 -9.10 10.57 -1.04
CA ASP A 75 -8.34 10.42 -2.30
C ASP A 75 -6.99 11.15 -2.31
N ASN A 76 -6.88 12.21 -1.50
CA ASN A 76 -5.65 12.98 -1.33
C ASN A 76 -4.85 12.60 -0.07
N TYR A 77 -5.14 11.44 0.53
CA TYR A 77 -4.43 10.95 1.72
C TYR A 77 -3.55 9.75 1.38
N LEU A 78 -2.46 9.58 2.13
CA LEU A 78 -1.79 8.29 2.20
C LEU A 78 -2.71 7.30 2.93
N ARG A 79 -3.08 6.23 2.24
CA ARG A 79 -3.97 5.19 2.77
C ARG A 79 -3.16 3.94 3.13
N ILE A 80 -3.26 3.51 4.38
CA ILE A 80 -2.60 2.30 4.86
C ILE A 80 -3.70 1.35 5.33
N TYR A 81 -3.86 0.23 4.61
CA TYR A 81 -4.87 -0.77 4.92
C TYR A 81 -4.27 -1.91 5.73
N PHE A 82 -4.82 -2.19 6.91
CA PHE A 82 -4.35 -3.27 7.78
C PHE A 82 -5.28 -4.48 7.73
N PHE A 83 -4.71 -5.66 7.52
CA PHE A 83 -5.38 -6.95 7.48
C PHE A 83 -4.85 -7.84 8.61
N LYS A 84 -5.72 -8.70 9.14
CA LYS A 84 -5.35 -9.67 10.19
C LYS A 84 -4.87 -11.00 9.60
N GLU A 85 -5.07 -11.17 8.31
CA GLU A 85 -4.71 -12.35 7.55
C GLU A 85 -3.27 -12.21 7.03
N LYS A 86 -2.59 -13.34 6.89
CA LYS A 86 -1.35 -13.44 6.11
C LYS A 86 -1.64 -13.24 4.62
N ALA A 87 -0.62 -12.88 3.86
CA ALA A 87 -0.74 -12.70 2.42
C ALA A 87 0.38 -13.39 1.63
N TYR A 88 0.10 -13.62 0.35
CA TYR A 88 1.07 -14.12 -0.60
C TYR A 88 0.86 -13.54 -2.00
N LEU A 89 1.94 -13.57 -2.78
CA LEU A 89 1.96 -13.28 -4.21
C LEU A 89 2.10 -14.61 -4.98
N GLN A 90 1.22 -14.84 -5.94
CA GLN A 90 1.26 -16.02 -6.80
C GLN A 90 2.19 -15.76 -7.99
N ASN A 91 3.26 -16.55 -8.12
CA ASN A 91 4.20 -16.48 -9.24
C ASN A 91 4.30 -17.85 -9.92
N GLY A 92 3.54 -18.03 -11.00
CA GLY A 92 3.37 -19.34 -11.63
C GLY A 92 2.78 -20.34 -10.63
N SER A 93 3.46 -21.46 -10.40
CA SER A 93 3.05 -22.45 -9.39
C SER A 93 3.55 -22.13 -7.97
N SER A 94 4.40 -21.13 -7.81
CA SER A 94 5.01 -20.78 -6.52
C SER A 94 4.21 -19.72 -5.78
N ARG A 95 4.19 -19.82 -4.46
CA ARG A 95 3.66 -18.79 -3.55
C ARG A 95 4.81 -18.11 -2.83
N LEU A 96 4.83 -16.79 -2.87
CA LEU A 96 5.79 -15.98 -2.13
C LEU A 96 5.03 -15.30 -0.98
N PRO A 97 5.29 -15.67 0.28
CA PRO A 97 4.72 -14.96 1.42
C PRO A 97 5.09 -13.48 1.38
N ILE A 98 4.16 -12.61 1.73
CA ILE A 98 4.41 -11.18 1.87
C ILE A 98 3.71 -10.66 3.14
N GLU A 99 4.36 -9.71 3.81
CA GLU A 99 3.86 -9.08 5.03
C GLU A 99 3.31 -7.68 4.75
N GLY A 100 3.70 -7.09 3.61
CA GLY A 100 3.16 -5.81 3.14
C GLY A 100 3.39 -5.58 1.66
N ILE A 101 2.67 -4.61 1.10
CA ILE A 101 2.86 -4.16 -0.30
C ILE A 101 2.37 -2.72 -0.53
N GLY A 102 3.27 -1.87 -1.01
CA GLY A 102 3.02 -0.48 -1.44
C GLY A 102 3.05 -0.29 -2.96
N THR A 103 2.55 -1.28 -3.71
CA THR A 103 2.54 -1.28 -5.19
C THR A 103 1.13 -1.00 -5.73
N PRO A 104 0.96 -0.23 -6.82
CA PRO A 104 1.99 0.48 -7.58
C PRO A 104 2.68 1.61 -6.79
N ILE A 105 3.99 1.74 -6.98
CA ILE A 105 4.80 2.77 -6.30
C ILE A 105 4.26 4.16 -6.63
N GLY A 106 4.02 4.98 -5.60
CA GLY A 106 3.53 6.35 -5.76
C GLY A 106 2.02 6.47 -5.97
N ASN A 107 1.24 5.42 -5.71
CA ASN A 107 -0.22 5.46 -5.84
C ASN A 107 -0.95 5.84 -4.54
N GLY A 108 -0.22 6.23 -3.49
CA GLY A 108 -0.80 6.73 -2.24
C GLY A 108 -1.52 5.68 -1.40
N ARG A 109 -1.23 4.39 -1.63
CA ARG A 109 -1.82 3.29 -0.87
C ARG A 109 -0.83 2.16 -0.63
N CYS A 110 -0.86 1.58 0.56
CA CYS A 110 -0.18 0.33 0.88
C CYS A 110 -1.07 -0.57 1.74
N PHE A 111 -0.74 -1.86 1.73
CA PHE A 111 -1.48 -2.93 2.37
C PHE A 111 -0.55 -3.67 3.30
N ILE A 112 -0.99 -3.89 4.53
CA ILE A 112 -0.23 -4.42 5.64
C ILE A 112 -0.94 -5.66 6.15
N PHE A 113 -0.21 -6.76 6.30
CA PHE A 113 -0.75 -8.08 6.65
C PHE A 113 -0.20 -8.57 8.00
N GLU A 114 -0.68 -9.73 8.44
CA GLU A 114 -0.21 -10.35 9.68
C GLU A 114 1.32 -10.59 9.64
N ASP A 115 1.94 -10.57 10.83
CA ASP A 115 3.38 -10.76 11.09
C ASP A 115 4.32 -9.63 10.64
N ILE A 116 3.81 -8.49 10.15
CA ILE A 116 4.69 -7.38 9.73
C ILE A 116 5.45 -6.73 10.90
N GLU A 117 6.69 -6.30 10.66
CA GLU A 117 7.45 -5.45 11.57
C GLU A 117 7.17 -3.96 11.34
N THR A 118 7.32 -3.12 12.38
CA THR A 118 7.07 -1.68 12.27
C THR A 118 7.92 -1.00 11.19
N ILE A 119 9.15 -1.47 10.98
CA ILE A 119 10.05 -0.93 9.96
C ILE A 119 9.54 -1.20 8.54
N ASP A 120 8.89 -2.35 8.32
CA ASP A 120 8.34 -2.70 7.02
C ASP A 120 7.05 -1.93 6.74
N VAL A 121 6.27 -1.55 7.76
CA VAL A 121 5.16 -0.60 7.58
C VAL A 121 5.66 0.72 7.00
N ALA A 122 6.78 1.23 7.54
CA ALA A 122 7.40 2.44 7.01
C ALA A 122 7.96 2.23 5.59
N HIS A 123 8.55 1.08 5.29
CA HIS A 123 9.01 0.69 3.95
C HIS A 123 7.86 0.72 2.92
N GLU A 124 6.73 0.07 3.23
CA GLU A 124 5.58 0.02 2.33
C GLU A 124 4.89 1.37 2.19
N ALA A 125 4.84 2.17 3.26
CA ALA A 125 4.37 3.55 3.19
C ALA A 125 5.26 4.37 2.24
N LEU A 126 6.58 4.25 2.31
CA LEU A 126 7.50 4.92 1.38
C LEU A 126 7.31 4.49 -0.08
N HIS A 127 7.02 3.21 -0.33
CA HIS A 127 6.60 2.74 -1.65
C HIS A 127 5.32 3.45 -2.11
N ALA A 128 4.30 3.56 -1.26
CA ALA A 128 3.06 4.25 -1.57
C ALA A 128 3.27 5.73 -1.94
N ILE A 129 4.28 6.39 -1.38
CA ILE A 129 4.63 7.80 -1.65
C ILE A 129 5.89 7.99 -2.52
N ALA A 130 6.07 7.09 -3.49
CA ALA A 130 6.93 7.24 -4.68
C ALA A 130 8.40 6.80 -4.59
N LEU A 131 8.83 6.14 -3.53
CA LEU A 131 10.17 5.55 -3.48
C LEU A 131 10.14 4.11 -3.98
N GLY A 132 11.08 3.74 -4.86
CA GLY A 132 11.37 2.34 -5.14
C GLY A 132 12.51 1.83 -4.27
N HIS A 133 12.86 0.55 -4.45
CA HIS A 133 13.98 -0.06 -3.76
C HIS A 133 15.29 0.68 -4.04
N SER A 134 16.23 0.63 -3.09
CA SER A 134 17.58 1.18 -3.24
C SER A 134 18.59 0.19 -3.85
N PHE A 135 18.14 -1.02 -4.19
CA PHE A 135 18.95 -2.10 -4.78
C PHE A 135 18.25 -2.68 -6.02
N GLY A 136 19.03 -3.35 -6.86
CA GLY A 136 18.52 -3.92 -8.12
C GLY A 136 19.63 -4.13 -9.14
N LYS A 137 19.23 -4.44 -10.38
CA LYS A 137 20.09 -4.46 -11.56
C LYS A 137 20.01 -3.12 -12.28
N GLN A 138 21.00 -2.80 -13.11
CA GLN A 138 21.03 -1.55 -13.88
C GLN A 138 19.72 -1.25 -14.62
N ASP A 139 19.05 -2.28 -15.15
CA ASP A 139 17.78 -2.16 -15.87
C ASP A 139 16.58 -1.79 -14.97
N ASN A 140 16.75 -1.81 -13.64
CA ASN A 140 15.75 -1.35 -12.67
C ASN A 140 15.85 0.15 -12.39
N ILE A 141 16.86 0.86 -12.93
CA ILE A 141 16.96 2.32 -12.77
C ILE A 141 15.75 2.98 -13.41
N SER A 142 15.07 3.82 -12.63
CA SER A 142 13.85 4.51 -13.03
C SER A 142 13.72 5.83 -12.28
N THR A 143 12.62 6.55 -12.51
CA THR A 143 12.30 7.76 -11.73
C THR A 143 12.03 7.47 -10.25
N THR A 144 11.63 6.24 -9.88
CA THR A 144 11.40 5.81 -8.49
C THR A 144 12.63 5.20 -7.84
N THR A 145 13.57 4.71 -8.64
CA THR A 145 14.83 4.13 -8.21
C THR A 145 15.98 4.69 -9.07
N PRO A 146 16.40 5.96 -8.87
CA PRO A 146 17.41 6.60 -9.71
C PRO A 146 18.84 6.10 -9.42
N TYR A 147 19.07 5.55 -8.23
CA TYR A 147 20.37 5.06 -7.78
C TYR A 147 20.22 3.66 -7.21
N LEU A 148 21.17 2.78 -7.54
CA LEU A 148 21.16 1.39 -7.15
C LEU A 148 22.44 1.00 -6.43
N PHE A 149 22.27 0.27 -5.33
CA PHE A 149 23.33 -0.28 -4.53
C PHE A 149 23.25 -1.80 -4.53
N LYS A 150 24.30 -2.44 -4.01
CA LYS A 150 24.29 -3.88 -3.79
C LYS A 150 23.26 -4.20 -2.71
N TYR A 151 22.40 -5.16 -3.02
CA TYR A 151 21.41 -5.74 -2.11
C TYR A 151 21.99 -6.01 -0.71
N ARG A 152 21.33 -5.53 0.35
CA ARG A 152 21.71 -5.75 1.77
C ARG A 152 23.04 -5.13 2.20
N LYS A 153 23.47 -4.07 1.52
CA LYS A 153 24.75 -3.38 1.79
C LYS A 153 24.58 -1.95 2.28
N THR A 154 23.36 -1.52 2.58
CA THR A 154 23.08 -0.17 3.10
C THR A 154 22.21 -0.22 4.35
N GLU A 155 22.21 0.86 5.11
CA GLU A 155 21.31 1.16 6.22
C GLU A 155 20.06 1.94 5.77
N ASN A 156 19.82 2.00 4.45
CA ASN A 156 18.69 2.68 3.85
C ASN A 156 17.42 1.86 4.05
N MET A 157 16.31 2.49 4.47
CA MET A 157 15.04 1.83 4.71
C MET A 157 14.41 1.24 3.44
N MET A 158 14.78 1.73 2.24
CA MET A 158 14.35 1.13 0.96
C MET A 158 15.25 -0.04 0.50
N ASP A 159 16.23 -0.44 1.30
CA ASP A 159 16.86 -1.77 1.24
C ASP A 159 16.09 -2.67 2.21
N TYR A 160 15.81 -3.93 1.88
CA TYR A 160 14.95 -4.77 2.74
C TYR A 160 15.48 -4.85 4.18
N ALA A 161 14.66 -4.41 5.13
CA ALA A 161 15.01 -4.36 6.54
C ALA A 161 14.90 -5.71 7.23
N HIS A 162 13.79 -6.42 7.05
CA HIS A 162 13.53 -7.72 7.69
C HIS A 162 14.45 -8.86 7.21
N LEU A 163 15.12 -8.72 6.05
CA LEU A 163 15.78 -9.84 5.40
C LEU A 163 17.26 -10.06 5.75
N ASP A 164 17.95 -9.10 6.36
CA ASP A 164 19.40 -9.19 6.61
C ASP A 164 19.85 -8.99 8.06
N GLN A 165 18.92 -8.92 9.01
CA GLN A 165 19.17 -8.71 10.45
C GLN A 165 20.00 -7.45 10.74
N LYS A 166 19.97 -6.45 9.87
CA LYS A 166 20.61 -5.17 10.09
C LYS A 166 19.58 -4.08 10.23
N ASP A 167 19.82 -3.18 11.18
CA ASP A 167 19.01 -2.00 11.35
C ASP A 167 19.00 -1.17 10.06
N LYS A 168 17.80 -0.91 9.52
CA LYS A 168 17.56 0.09 8.50
C LYS A 168 16.83 1.24 9.15
N TYR A 169 17.43 2.43 9.10
CA TYR A 169 16.94 3.57 9.89
C TYR A 169 17.13 4.90 9.16
N SER A 170 17.59 4.87 7.91
CA SER A 170 17.90 6.08 7.16
C SER A 170 17.21 6.13 5.81
N THR A 171 17.07 7.34 5.31
CA THR A 171 16.79 7.63 3.90
C THR A 171 17.78 8.70 3.44
N TRP A 172 18.11 8.68 2.16
CA TRP A 172 19.08 9.61 1.57
C TRP A 172 18.42 10.94 1.20
N LYS A 173 19.24 11.98 1.02
CA LYS A 173 18.76 13.32 0.67
C LYS A 173 17.84 13.33 -0.55
N TRP A 174 18.20 12.62 -1.63
CA TRP A 174 17.37 12.59 -2.84
C TRP A 174 16.01 11.90 -2.62
N GLN A 175 15.94 10.92 -1.72
CA GLN A 175 14.67 10.31 -1.33
C GLN A 175 13.81 11.33 -0.58
N TRP A 176 14.39 12.04 0.39
CA TRP A 176 13.69 13.14 1.07
C TRP A 176 13.22 14.24 0.13
N ASP A 177 14.05 14.62 -0.85
CA ASP A 177 13.68 15.59 -1.87
C ASP A 177 12.48 15.07 -2.67
N LYS A 178 12.44 13.79 -3.01
CA LYS A 178 11.29 13.21 -3.72
C LYS A 178 10.02 13.17 -2.85
N LEU A 179 10.15 12.73 -1.60
CA LEU A 179 9.02 12.64 -0.67
C LEU A 179 8.37 14.00 -0.40
N ARG A 180 9.18 15.04 -0.19
CA ARG A 180 8.68 16.40 0.10
C ARG A 180 7.96 17.07 -1.07
N ASN A 181 8.22 16.62 -2.29
CA ASN A 181 7.54 17.10 -3.49
C ASN A 181 6.51 16.07 -4.00
N PHE A 182 6.06 15.16 -3.13
CA PHE A 182 5.01 14.22 -3.49
C PHE A 182 3.66 14.86 -3.21
N LYS A 183 2.77 14.86 -4.21
CA LYS A 183 1.48 15.57 -4.18
C LYS A 183 0.57 15.32 -2.96
N LEU A 184 0.74 14.20 -2.24
CA LEU A 184 -0.04 13.91 -1.03
C LEU A 184 0.56 14.51 0.25
N LEU A 185 1.74 15.13 0.13
CA LEU A 185 2.50 15.76 1.21
C LEU A 185 2.77 17.25 0.93
N GLU A 186 2.34 17.75 -0.23
CA GLU A 186 2.34 19.17 -0.54
C GLU A 186 1.08 19.78 0.09
N ASP A 187 1.22 20.93 0.77
CA ASP A 187 0.07 21.69 1.24
C ASP A 187 -0.70 22.23 0.03
N GLU A 188 -2.04 22.09 0.02
CA GLU A 188 -2.93 22.70 -1.00
C GLU A 188 -2.86 24.23 -1.02
#